data_AF-A0A1Y6B6X0-F1
#
_entry.id   AF-A0A1Y6B6X0-F1
#
_cell.length_a   1.000
_cell.length_b   1.000
_cell.length_c   1.000
_cell.angle_alpha   90.00
_cell.angle_beta   90.00
_cell.angle_gamma   90.00
#
_symmetry.space_group_name_H-M   'P 1'
#
loop_
_entity.id
_entity.type
_entity.pdbx_description
1 polymer ?
#
loop_
_entity_poly.entity_id
_entity_poly.type
_entity_poly.pdbx_seq_one_letter_code
_entity_poly.pdbx_strand_id
1 'polypeptide(L)'
;MSKLLTFFTERVHSLYFSGFPIHLTEQGEFFGTFIKHRLESRFQPQEDGSAVALTQCLSPAGQPVGIERLLGLCQASQSPLVLDRFVRAIHLLNYLRLDCPWHTLYLPVSLTLVAGVEAEHGKVFRDILNRLGLEQRFGILLPEALRQQPERLAAIGGNYRRHGFVTALAGADGRVSVLEG
;
A
#
# COMPACT_ATOMS: atom_id res chain seq x y z
N MET A 1 3.83 -11.96 21.46
CA MET A 1 3.86 -10.95 20.38
C MET A 1 4.71 -11.52 19.24
N SER A 2 4.27 -11.44 17.98
CA SER A 2 5.04 -11.97 16.83
C SER A 2 6.39 -11.25 16.72
N LYS A 3 7.50 -11.98 16.45
CA LYS A 3 8.84 -11.39 16.23
C LYS A 3 8.81 -10.32 15.13
N LEU A 4 8.01 -10.54 14.08
CA LEU A 4 7.81 -9.60 12.98
C LEU A 4 7.12 -8.31 13.45
N LEU A 5 6.11 -8.41 14.32
CA LEU A 5 5.44 -7.24 14.87
C LEU A 5 6.37 -6.42 15.76
N THR A 6 7.14 -7.08 16.64
CA THR A 6 8.11 -6.39 17.49
C THR A 6 9.15 -5.65 16.64
N PHE A 7 9.73 -6.33 15.66
CA PHE A 7 10.71 -5.74 14.73
C PHE A 7 10.15 -4.54 13.96
N PHE A 8 8.92 -4.66 13.46
CA PHE A 8 8.25 -3.56 12.77
C PHE A 8 7.95 -2.39 13.71
N THR A 9 7.47 -2.67 14.91
CA THR A 9 7.14 -1.65 15.90
C THR A 9 8.35 -0.81 16.29
N GLU A 10 9.48 -1.47 16.57
CA GLU A 10 10.72 -0.81 16.97
C GLU A 10 11.34 0.05 15.87
N ARG A 11 11.23 -0.36 14.60
CA ARG A 11 11.94 0.28 13.49
C ARG A 11 11.11 1.22 12.62
N VAL A 12 9.78 1.07 12.64
CA VAL A 12 8.88 1.76 11.71
C VAL A 12 7.70 2.40 12.43
N HIS A 13 6.99 1.65 13.27
CA HIS A 13 5.70 2.12 13.81
C HIS A 13 5.82 3.42 14.61
N SER A 14 6.80 3.51 15.52
CA SER A 14 7.02 4.70 16.35
C SER A 14 7.35 5.96 15.54
N LEU A 15 8.02 5.81 14.39
CA LEU A 15 8.45 6.92 13.54
C LEU A 15 7.36 7.41 12.59
N TYR A 16 6.52 6.49 12.10
CA TYR A 16 5.60 6.77 11.00
C TYR A 16 4.12 6.70 11.39
N PHE A 17 3.78 5.92 12.42
CA PHE A 17 2.41 5.49 12.71
C PHE A 17 2.06 5.50 14.20
N SER A 18 2.73 6.30 15.03
CA SER A 18 2.56 6.32 16.49
C SER A 18 1.11 6.55 16.97
N GLY A 19 0.26 7.16 16.14
CA GLY A 19 -1.18 7.34 16.39
C GLY A 19 -2.12 6.28 15.80
N PHE A 20 -1.59 5.26 15.11
CA PHE A 20 -2.40 4.29 14.35
C PHE A 20 -2.01 2.85 14.73
N PRO A 21 -2.80 2.18 15.60
CA PRO A 21 -2.41 0.89 16.12
C PRO A 21 -2.49 -0.21 15.05
N ILE A 22 -1.52 -1.12 15.10
CA ILE A 22 -1.49 -2.37 14.34
C ILE A 22 -1.72 -3.51 15.31
N HIS A 23 -2.61 -4.42 14.94
CA HIS A 23 -3.03 -5.56 15.75
C HIS A 23 -2.76 -6.86 14.99
N LEU A 24 -2.72 -7.96 15.74
CA LEU A 24 -2.55 -9.32 15.24
C LEU A 24 -3.80 -10.12 15.61
N THR A 25 -4.44 -10.80 14.65
CA THR A 25 -5.55 -11.72 14.94
C THR A 25 -5.05 -13.02 15.55
N GLU A 26 -5.96 -13.87 16.04
CA GLU A 26 -5.63 -15.23 16.52
C GLU A 26 -5.06 -16.10 15.39
N GLN A 27 -5.53 -15.90 14.16
CA GLN A 27 -5.01 -16.53 12.94
C GLN A 27 -3.66 -15.92 12.50
N GLY A 28 -3.26 -14.83 13.16
CA GLY A 28 -2.02 -14.11 12.95
C GLY A 28 -2.07 -13.07 11.82
N GLU A 29 -3.22 -12.76 11.26
CA GLU A 29 -3.31 -11.69 10.26
C GLU A 29 -3.12 -10.33 10.93
N PHE A 30 -2.36 -9.45 10.28
CA PHE A 30 -2.21 -8.07 10.70
C PHE A 30 -3.36 -7.22 10.18
N PHE A 31 -3.92 -6.38 11.05
CA PHE A 31 -4.86 -5.34 10.66
C PHE A 31 -4.52 -4.03 11.37
N GLY A 32 -4.83 -2.91 10.73
CA GLY A 32 -4.66 -1.59 11.32
C GLY A 32 -6.00 -0.95 11.64
N THR A 33 -5.98 0.03 12.54
CA THR A 33 -7.15 0.89 12.79
C THR A 33 -6.82 2.33 12.41
N PHE A 34 -7.62 2.92 11.51
CA PHE A 34 -7.48 4.31 11.06
C PHE A 34 -8.85 5.00 11.09
N ILE A 35 -8.99 6.12 11.82
CA ILE A 35 -10.28 6.81 12.04
C ILE A 35 -11.37 5.81 12.48
N LYS A 36 -11.05 4.92 13.42
CA LYS A 36 -11.94 3.83 13.90
C LYS A 36 -12.38 2.81 12.84
N HIS A 37 -11.85 2.89 11.62
CA HIS A 37 -12.07 1.89 10.58
C HIS A 37 -10.97 0.84 10.62
N ARG A 38 -11.36 -0.41 10.45
CA ARG A 38 -10.44 -1.54 10.40
C ARG A 38 -9.95 -1.73 8.97
N LEU A 39 -8.64 -1.85 8.79
CA LEU A 39 -7.97 -2.01 7.51
C LEU A 39 -7.31 -3.38 7.46
N GLU A 40 -7.73 -4.20 6.50
CA GLU A 40 -7.24 -5.56 6.27
C GLU A 40 -6.63 -5.72 4.88
N SER A 41 -5.77 -6.73 4.74
CA SER A 41 -5.18 -7.11 3.46
C SER A 41 -5.95 -8.26 2.82
N ARG A 42 -6.16 -8.16 1.52
CA ARG A 42 -6.50 -9.28 0.64
C ARG A 42 -5.48 -9.30 -0.50
N PHE A 43 -5.02 -10.47 -0.89
CA PHE A 43 -4.08 -10.59 -2.00
C PHE A 43 -4.79 -11.29 -3.16
N GLN A 44 -4.75 -10.66 -4.33
CA GLN A 44 -5.30 -11.20 -5.56
C GLN A 44 -4.16 -11.68 -6.46
N PRO A 45 -3.93 -13.00 -6.57
CA PRO A 45 -2.92 -13.55 -7.46
C PRO A 45 -3.18 -13.16 -8.92
N GLN A 46 -2.10 -13.02 -9.68
CA GLN A 46 -2.09 -12.82 -11.12
C GLN A 46 -1.55 -14.07 -11.81
N GLU A 47 -1.85 -14.24 -13.10
CA GLU A 47 -1.41 -15.40 -13.89
C GLU A 47 0.12 -15.48 -14.04
N ASP A 48 0.81 -14.33 -14.00
CA ASP A 48 2.27 -14.24 -14.14
C ASP A 48 3.05 -14.60 -12.87
N GLY A 49 2.36 -14.93 -11.76
CA GLY A 49 2.98 -15.22 -10.47
C GLY A 49 3.20 -13.98 -9.60
N SER A 50 2.71 -12.81 -10.01
CA SER A 50 2.59 -11.62 -9.17
C SER A 50 1.26 -11.61 -8.38
N ALA A 51 1.06 -10.62 -7.52
CA ALA A 51 -0.23 -10.37 -6.89
C ALA A 51 -0.50 -8.88 -6.68
N VAL A 52 -1.78 -8.53 -6.54
CA VAL A 52 -2.22 -7.20 -6.14
C VAL A 52 -2.67 -7.23 -4.68
N ALA A 53 -2.17 -6.30 -3.87
CA ALA A 53 -2.65 -6.08 -2.50
C ALA A 53 -3.89 -5.19 -2.51
N LEU A 54 -5.02 -5.73 -2.11
CA LEU A 54 -6.29 -5.03 -1.97
C LEU A 54 -6.54 -4.70 -0.50
N THR A 55 -7.08 -3.51 -0.25
CA THR A 55 -7.48 -3.07 1.09
C THR A 55 -8.96 -3.35 1.31
N GLN A 56 -9.28 -4.20 2.27
CA GLN A 56 -10.64 -4.30 2.80
C GLN A 56 -10.75 -3.36 4.00
N CYS A 57 -11.61 -2.35 3.88
CA CYS A 57 -11.88 -1.40 4.95
C CYS A 57 -13.27 -1.65 5.54
N LEU A 58 -13.36 -1.76 6.86
CA LEU A 58 -14.59 -1.99 7.60
C LEU A 58 -14.87 -0.82 8.54
N SER A 59 -16.11 -0.34 8.57
CA SER A 59 -16.59 0.65 9.53
C SER A 59 -16.61 0.08 10.96
N PRO A 60 -16.78 0.91 12.00
CA PRO A 60 -16.98 0.42 13.37
C PRO A 60 -18.17 -0.56 13.50
N ALA A 61 -19.16 -0.46 12.62
CA ALA A 61 -20.31 -1.37 12.55
C ALA A 61 -20.03 -2.64 11.72
N GLY A 62 -18.80 -2.85 11.25
CA GLY A 62 -18.39 -4.00 10.44
C GLY A 62 -18.81 -3.93 8.98
N GLN A 63 -19.31 -2.79 8.49
CA GLN A 63 -19.75 -2.64 7.11
C GLN A 63 -18.58 -2.28 6.19
N PRO A 64 -18.50 -2.85 4.97
CA PRO A 64 -17.48 -2.47 3.99
C PRO A 64 -17.56 -0.97 3.63
N VAL A 65 -16.40 -0.33 3.58
CA VAL A 65 -16.23 1.08 3.17
C VAL A 65 -15.15 1.15 2.10
N GLY A 66 -15.41 1.87 1.01
CA GLY A 66 -14.41 2.09 -0.04
C GLY A 66 -13.25 2.96 0.45
N ILE A 67 -12.02 2.64 0.02
CA ILE A 67 -10.82 3.38 0.45
C ILE A 67 -10.87 4.87 0.09
N GLU A 68 -11.45 5.23 -1.06
CA GLU A 68 -11.64 6.63 -1.47
C GLU A 68 -12.55 7.40 -0.50
N ARG A 69 -13.58 6.75 0.05
CA ARG A 69 -14.42 7.37 1.08
C ARG A 69 -13.63 7.62 2.35
N LEU A 70 -12.76 6.69 2.76
CA LEU A 70 -11.90 6.89 3.93
C LEU A 70 -10.85 8.00 3.71
N LEU A 71 -10.27 8.08 2.50
CA LEU A 71 -9.38 9.18 2.11
C LEU A 71 -10.11 10.54 2.20
N GLY A 72 -11.37 10.61 1.81
CA GLY A 72 -12.19 11.82 1.94
C GLY A 72 -12.54 12.22 3.38
N LEU A 73 -12.42 11.30 4.35
CA LEU A 73 -12.63 11.58 5.78
C LEU A 73 -11.34 12.08 6.48
N CYS A 74 -10.21 12.03 5.80
CA CYS A 74 -8.93 12.47 6.34
C CYS A 74 -8.94 13.98 6.62
N GLN A 75 -8.58 14.38 7.84
CA GLN A 75 -8.43 15.79 8.25
C GLN A 75 -6.94 16.20 8.24
N ALA A 76 -6.64 17.47 8.48
CA ALA A 76 -5.26 17.99 8.44
C ALA A 76 -4.28 17.23 9.36
N SER A 77 -4.73 16.76 10.53
CA SER A 77 -3.91 15.97 11.48
C SER A 77 -3.72 14.51 11.07
N GLN A 78 -4.47 14.03 10.08
CA GLN A 78 -4.49 12.64 9.61
C GLN A 78 -4.52 12.63 8.09
N SER A 79 -3.37 12.94 7.47
CA SER A 79 -3.35 13.14 6.01
C SER A 79 -3.63 11.86 5.21
N PRO A 80 -4.20 11.98 4.00
CA PRO A 80 -4.33 10.88 3.05
C PRO A 80 -3.01 10.12 2.81
N LEU A 81 -1.88 10.83 2.86
CA LEU A 81 -0.55 10.23 2.69
C LEU A 81 -0.17 9.29 3.83
N VAL A 82 -0.58 9.61 5.06
CA VAL A 82 -0.34 8.73 6.21
C VAL A 82 -1.19 7.47 6.07
N LEU A 83 -2.46 7.61 5.66
CA LEU A 83 -3.32 6.46 5.39
C LEU A 83 -2.72 5.53 4.32
N ASP A 84 -2.26 6.06 3.18
CA ASP A 84 -1.61 5.27 2.12
C ASP A 84 -0.42 4.47 2.65
N ARG A 85 0.49 5.14 3.37
CA ARG A 85 1.68 4.51 3.93
C ARG A 85 1.32 3.45 4.95
N PHE A 86 0.29 3.70 5.76
CA PHE A 86 -0.19 2.77 6.78
C PHE A 86 -0.81 1.51 6.15
N VAL A 87 -1.65 1.68 5.13
CA VAL A 87 -2.20 0.57 4.34
C VAL A 87 -1.09 -0.29 3.73
N ARG A 88 -0.09 0.34 3.09
CA ARG A 88 1.05 -0.40 2.51
C ARG A 88 1.88 -1.13 3.56
N ALA A 89 2.04 -0.57 4.75
CA ALA A 89 2.70 -1.25 5.85
C ALA A 89 1.93 -2.48 6.35
N ILE A 90 0.59 -2.42 6.41
CA ILE A 90 -0.24 -3.58 6.76
C ILE A 90 -0.12 -4.67 5.68
N HIS A 91 -0.17 -4.28 4.40
CA HIS A 91 0.06 -5.21 3.29
C HIS A 91 1.44 -5.87 3.37
N LEU A 92 2.47 -5.09 3.64
CA LEU A 92 3.83 -5.58 3.82
C LEU A 92 3.92 -6.63 4.94
N LEU A 93 3.37 -6.31 6.12
CA LEU A 93 3.38 -7.22 7.26
C LEU A 93 2.67 -8.54 6.97
N ASN A 94 1.53 -8.49 6.28
CA ASN A 94 0.81 -9.70 5.89
C ASN A 94 1.53 -10.48 4.78
N TYR A 95 2.18 -9.80 3.85
CA TYR A 95 2.95 -10.43 2.79
C TYR A 95 4.17 -11.18 3.33
N LEU A 96 4.90 -10.59 4.29
CA LEU A 96 6.07 -11.22 4.93
C LEU A 96 5.74 -12.46 5.78
N ARG A 97 4.46 -12.74 6.03
CA ARG A 97 4.02 -13.96 6.71
C ARG A 97 3.82 -15.14 5.76
N LEU A 98 3.78 -14.92 4.45
CA LEU A 98 3.46 -15.96 3.48
C LEU A 98 4.70 -16.81 3.16
N ASP A 99 4.56 -18.14 3.15
CA ASP A 99 5.68 -19.09 2.96
C ASP A 99 6.25 -19.13 1.54
N CYS A 100 5.48 -18.74 0.52
CA CYS A 100 5.95 -18.65 -0.86
C CYS A 100 5.41 -17.36 -1.49
N PRO A 101 6.11 -16.24 -1.31
CA PRO A 101 5.59 -14.95 -1.70
C PRO A 101 5.71 -14.76 -3.22
N TRP A 102 4.65 -14.19 -3.83
CA TRP A 102 4.64 -13.77 -5.23
C TRP A 102 5.92 -13.00 -5.59
N HIS A 103 6.44 -13.19 -6.81
CA HIS A 103 7.71 -12.57 -7.21
C HIS A 103 7.64 -11.03 -7.16
N THR A 104 6.45 -10.48 -7.35
CA THR A 104 6.13 -9.04 -7.20
C THR A 104 4.80 -8.88 -6.48
N LEU A 105 4.76 -8.03 -5.45
CA LEU A 105 3.51 -7.54 -4.88
C LEU A 105 3.23 -6.12 -5.37
N TYR A 106 2.15 -5.96 -6.14
CA TYR A 106 1.65 -4.68 -6.60
C TYR A 106 0.77 -4.01 -5.55
N LEU A 107 1.10 -2.76 -5.22
CA LEU A 107 0.41 -1.91 -4.26
C LEU A 107 -0.37 -0.83 -5.03
N PRO A 108 -1.71 -0.90 -5.06
CA PRO A 108 -2.54 0.14 -5.65
C PRO A 108 -2.30 1.50 -5.01
N VAL A 109 -2.37 2.55 -5.82
CA VAL A 109 -2.41 3.94 -5.34
C VAL A 109 -3.68 4.62 -5.82
N SER A 110 -4.32 5.36 -4.91
CA SER A 110 -5.50 6.17 -5.21
C SER A 110 -5.18 7.31 -6.18
N LEU A 111 -6.13 7.62 -7.06
CA LEU A 111 -6.05 8.79 -7.94
C LEU A 111 -5.96 10.09 -7.14
N THR A 112 -6.65 10.18 -6.00
CA THR A 112 -6.63 11.33 -5.09
C THR A 112 -5.20 11.62 -4.61
N LEU A 113 -4.46 10.58 -4.24
CA LEU A 113 -3.08 10.70 -3.78
C LEU A 113 -2.11 11.06 -4.90
N VAL A 114 -2.34 10.51 -6.09
CA VAL A 114 -1.56 10.85 -7.28
C VAL A 114 -1.82 12.29 -7.74
N ALA A 115 -2.98 12.86 -7.43
CA ALA A 115 -3.28 14.27 -7.72
C ALA A 115 -2.75 15.24 -6.66
N GLY A 116 -2.71 14.83 -5.40
CA GLY A 116 -2.35 15.70 -4.27
C GLY A 116 -0.84 15.80 -3.95
N VAL A 117 0.02 15.12 -4.70
CA VAL A 117 1.48 15.12 -4.46
C VAL A 117 2.21 15.50 -5.74
N GLU A 118 3.06 16.51 -5.63
CA GLU A 118 3.80 17.06 -6.77
C GLU A 118 5.12 16.29 -7.05
N ALA A 119 5.77 15.72 -6.03
CA ALA A 119 7.06 15.04 -6.15
C ALA A 119 7.34 13.98 -5.05
N GLU A 120 8.44 13.23 -5.19
CA GLU A 120 8.92 12.21 -4.23
C GLU A 120 7.92 11.10 -3.86
N HIS A 121 7.08 10.71 -4.82
CA HIS A 121 6.21 9.54 -4.73
C HIS A 121 7.01 8.28 -4.40
N GLY A 122 6.66 7.62 -3.30
CA GLY A 122 7.29 6.37 -2.89
C GLY A 122 8.56 6.53 -2.05
N LYS A 123 9.13 7.74 -1.90
CA LYS A 123 10.32 7.98 -1.05
C LYS A 123 10.15 7.42 0.36
N VAL A 124 9.05 7.77 1.03
CA VAL A 124 8.81 7.35 2.42
C VAL A 124 8.59 5.85 2.52
N PHE A 125 7.86 5.26 1.56
CA PHE A 125 7.67 3.81 1.56
C PHE A 125 8.98 3.06 1.29
N ARG A 126 9.86 3.59 0.43
CA ARG A 126 11.22 3.07 0.25
C ARG A 126 12.03 3.13 1.53
N ASP A 127 11.97 4.22 2.28
CA ASP A 127 12.66 4.31 3.58
C ASP A 127 12.16 3.24 4.57
N ILE A 128 10.84 3.01 4.62
CA ILE A 128 10.25 1.93 5.42
C ILE A 128 10.84 0.57 5.02
N LEU A 129 10.87 0.25 3.72
CA LEU A 129 11.44 -1.02 3.22
C LEU A 129 12.93 -1.15 3.58
N ASN A 130 13.72 -0.08 3.43
CA ASN A 130 15.14 -0.06 3.74
C ASN A 130 15.40 -0.31 5.24
N ARG A 131 14.61 0.30 6.14
CA ARG A 131 14.71 0.09 7.59
C ARG A 131 14.43 -1.35 8.01
N LEU A 132 13.55 -2.01 7.25
CA LEU A 132 13.22 -3.41 7.45
C LEU A 132 14.22 -4.36 6.77
N GLY A 133 15.19 -3.85 5.99
CA GLY A 133 16.20 -4.65 5.30
C GLY A 133 15.61 -5.55 4.21
N LEU A 134 14.51 -5.12 3.57
CA LEU A 134 13.78 -5.95 2.62
C LEU A 134 14.28 -5.75 1.19
N GLU A 135 14.67 -6.86 0.55
CA GLU A 135 15.13 -6.89 -0.85
C GLU A 135 14.01 -7.22 -1.86
N GLN A 136 12.82 -7.59 -1.37
CA GLN A 136 11.70 -8.01 -2.22
C GLN A 136 11.27 -6.89 -3.19
N ARG A 137 10.91 -7.28 -4.42
CA ARG A 137 10.37 -6.37 -5.44
C ARG A 137 8.91 -6.03 -5.14
N PHE A 138 8.67 -4.77 -4.77
CA PHE A 138 7.33 -4.18 -4.70
C PHE A 138 7.05 -3.39 -5.98
N GLY A 139 5.85 -3.55 -6.51
CA GLY A 139 5.33 -2.76 -7.62
C GLY A 139 4.32 -1.72 -7.14
N ILE A 140 4.23 -0.59 -7.83
CA ILE A 140 3.15 0.38 -7.64
C ILE A 140 2.16 0.22 -8.78
N LEU A 141 0.90 -0.02 -8.44
CA LEU A 141 -0.19 -0.13 -9.41
C LEU A 141 -0.90 1.21 -9.51
N LEU A 142 -0.66 1.90 -10.62
CA LEU A 142 -1.25 3.18 -10.95
C LEU A 142 -2.71 3.01 -11.40
N PRO A 143 -3.59 3.97 -11.07
CA PRO A 143 -5.01 3.86 -11.39
C PRO A 143 -5.26 3.93 -12.89
N GLU A 144 -6.19 3.12 -13.38
CA GLU A 144 -6.55 3.02 -14.80
C GLU A 144 -6.90 4.38 -15.43
N ALA A 145 -7.48 5.29 -14.65
CA ALA A 145 -7.84 6.65 -15.09
C ALA A 145 -6.67 7.44 -15.69
N LEU A 146 -5.42 7.10 -15.34
CA LEU A 146 -4.23 7.73 -15.93
C LEU A 146 -3.92 7.26 -17.34
N ARG A 147 -4.56 6.19 -17.85
CA ARG A 147 -4.39 5.69 -19.22
C ARG A 147 -4.61 6.79 -20.27
N GLN A 148 -5.56 7.69 -20.00
CA GLN A 148 -5.91 8.79 -20.90
C GLN A 148 -5.02 10.04 -20.71
N GLN A 149 -3.99 9.96 -19.86
CA GLN A 149 -3.08 11.07 -19.53
C GLN A 149 -1.62 10.58 -19.59
N PRO A 150 -1.09 10.21 -20.77
CA PRO A 150 0.18 9.51 -20.92
C PRO A 150 1.39 10.27 -20.36
N GLU A 151 1.47 11.59 -20.54
CA GLU A 151 2.55 12.42 -19.98
C GLU A 151 2.54 12.38 -18.45
N ARG A 152 1.36 12.51 -17.85
CA ARG A 152 1.18 12.44 -16.40
C ARG A 152 1.48 11.03 -15.88
N LEU A 153 1.02 9.99 -16.57
CA LEU A 153 1.33 8.60 -16.27
C LEU A 153 2.84 8.35 -16.26
N ALA A 154 3.56 8.84 -17.29
CA ALA A 154 5.01 8.73 -17.39
C ALA A 154 5.71 9.50 -16.27
N ALA A 155 5.27 10.72 -15.94
CA ALA A 155 5.86 11.53 -14.89
C ALA A 155 5.73 10.88 -13.49
N ILE A 156 4.54 10.43 -13.12
CA ILE A 156 4.31 9.74 -11.84
C ILE A 156 5.01 8.39 -11.79
N GLY A 157 4.93 7.61 -12.89
CA GLY A 157 5.64 6.34 -13.01
C GLY A 157 7.16 6.51 -12.85
N GLY A 158 7.75 7.49 -13.52
CA GLY A 158 9.17 7.83 -13.39
C GLY A 158 9.56 8.23 -11.97
N ASN A 159 8.68 8.91 -11.23
CA ASN A 159 8.91 9.26 -9.84
C ASN A 159 9.04 8.01 -8.95
N TYR A 160 8.09 7.07 -9.04
CA TYR A 160 8.20 5.80 -8.31
C TYR A 160 9.42 4.97 -8.75
N ARG A 161 9.74 4.93 -10.05
CA ARG A 161 10.92 4.21 -10.56
C ARG A 161 12.24 4.78 -10.01
N ARG A 162 12.35 6.11 -9.84
CA ARG A 162 13.51 6.74 -9.17
C ARG A 162 13.72 6.27 -7.73
N HIS A 163 12.68 5.74 -7.08
CA HIS A 163 12.76 5.12 -5.76
C HIS A 163 12.78 3.58 -5.82
N GLY A 164 13.09 3.00 -6.97
CA GLY A 164 13.35 1.56 -7.14
C GLY A 164 12.10 0.68 -7.19
N PHE A 165 10.92 1.26 -7.48
CA PHE A 165 9.70 0.48 -7.65
C PHE A 165 9.47 0.12 -9.12
N VAL A 166 8.95 -1.09 -9.37
CA VAL A 166 8.31 -1.40 -10.65
C VAL A 166 6.99 -0.63 -10.71
N THR A 167 6.61 -0.14 -11.88
CA THR A 167 5.34 0.55 -12.07
C THR A 167 4.47 -0.23 -13.03
N ALA A 168 3.19 -0.34 -12.70
CA ALA A 168 2.20 -0.95 -13.56
C ALA A 168 0.93 -0.11 -13.59
N LEU A 169 0.07 -0.33 -14.57
CA LEU A 169 -1.24 0.30 -14.71
C LEU A 169 -2.32 -0.75 -14.46
N ALA A 170 -3.35 -0.39 -13.70
CA ALA A 170 -4.54 -1.21 -13.54
C ALA A 170 -5.34 -1.29 -14.86
N GLY A 171 -5.81 -2.48 -15.20
CA GLY A 171 -6.80 -2.70 -16.26
C GLY A 171 -8.23 -2.81 -15.70
N ALA A 172 -9.22 -2.46 -16.52
CA ALA A 172 -10.64 -2.57 -16.18
C ALA A 172 -11.08 -4.00 -15.78
N ASP A 173 -10.37 -5.02 -16.24
CA ASP A 173 -10.62 -6.44 -15.92
C ASP A 173 -9.87 -6.91 -14.66
N GLY A 174 -9.22 -6.01 -13.93
CA GLY A 174 -8.41 -6.32 -12.75
C GLY A 174 -7.02 -6.86 -13.09
N ARG A 175 -6.62 -6.88 -14.37
CA ARG A 175 -5.27 -7.25 -14.77
C ARG A 175 -4.27 -6.13 -14.51
N VAL A 176 -3.02 -6.54 -14.37
CA VAL A 176 -1.87 -5.65 -14.21
C VAL A 176 -1.12 -5.53 -15.53
N SER A 177 -0.90 -4.30 -16.01
CA SER A 177 -0.06 -4.02 -17.18
C SER A 177 1.22 -3.32 -16.75
N VAL A 178 2.35 -4.02 -16.77
CA VAL A 178 3.66 -3.43 -16.42
C VAL A 178 3.97 -2.30 -17.37
N LEU A 179 4.37 -1.14 -16.81
CA LEU A 179 4.80 0.00 -17.60
C LEU A 179 6.28 -0.14 -17.88
N GLU A 180 6.64 -0.29 -19.15
CA GLU A 180 8.01 -0.15 -19.61
C GLU A 180 8.46 1.30 -19.38
N GLY A 181 9.67 1.44 -18.86
CA GLY A 181 10.21 2.70 -18.35
C GLY A 181 11.44 3.15 -19.07
#